data_AF-A0A7K3H5M6-F1
#
_entry.id   AF-A0A7K3H5M6-F1
#
_cell.length_a   1.000
_cell.length_b   1.000
_cell.length_c   1.000
_cell.angle_alpha   90.00
_cell.angle_beta   90.00
_cell.angle_gamma   90.00
#
_symmetry.space_group_name_H-M   'P 1'
#
loop_
_entity.id
_entity.type
_entity.pdbx_description
1 polymer ?
#
loop_
_entity_poly.entity_id
_entity_poly.type
_entity_poly.pdbx_seq_one_letter_code
_entity_poly.pdbx_strand_id
1 'polypeptide(L)'
;PPLGRPGGNFPERLSRVSRIPGWAERVTDPGPARSHLAELVRAATHRYASHGHGDEIMLVHAATAPNAVLRTLPALPRHLWAPSLHAAWTASAAVTAMYAPDGPVPYRAPGRITPEEVFDRALAHGDEHVIKFTDTALDVGGEEALAAALRAIELSEPMG
;
A
#
# COMPACT_ATOMS: atom_id res chain seq x y z
N PRO A 1 -2.17 -17.73 -9.95
CA PRO A 1 -2.95 -17.59 -11.19
C PRO A 1 -3.69 -16.24 -11.21
N PRO A 2 -3.75 -15.53 -12.35
CA PRO A 2 -4.57 -14.34 -12.47
C PRO A 2 -6.02 -14.70 -12.16
N LEU A 3 -6.68 -13.92 -11.30
CA LEU A 3 -8.12 -14.04 -11.12
C LEU A 3 -8.75 -13.51 -12.42
N GLY A 4 -9.39 -14.39 -13.19
CA GLY A 4 -9.94 -14.05 -14.51
C GLY A 4 -10.90 -12.84 -14.47
N ARG A 5 -10.99 -12.17 -15.63
CA ARG A 5 -11.78 -10.98 -16.04
C ARG A 5 -12.26 -10.01 -14.93
N PRO A 6 -11.95 -8.70 -15.05
CA PRO A 6 -12.35 -7.70 -14.06
C PRO A 6 -13.88 -7.50 -14.07
N GLY A 7 -14.56 -8.04 -13.06
CA GLY A 7 -15.98 -7.83 -12.81
C GLY A 7 -16.33 -8.15 -11.34
N GLY A 8 -17.15 -7.29 -10.72
CA GLY A 8 -17.59 -7.41 -9.32
C GLY A 8 -17.06 -6.30 -8.40
N ASN A 9 -17.80 -6.01 -7.33
CA ASN A 9 -17.44 -5.01 -6.31
C ASN A 9 -16.31 -5.51 -5.38
N PHE A 10 -15.70 -4.60 -4.61
CA PHE A 10 -14.56 -4.92 -3.73
C PHE A 10 -14.82 -6.12 -2.79
N PRO A 11 -15.98 -6.22 -2.09
CA PRO A 11 -16.32 -7.41 -1.29
C PRO A 11 -16.33 -8.73 -2.07
N GLU A 12 -16.92 -8.74 -3.26
CA GLU A 12 -17.00 -9.94 -4.11
C GLU A 12 -15.62 -10.42 -4.54
N ARG A 13 -14.75 -9.49 -4.90
CA ARG A 13 -13.38 -9.83 -5.31
C ARG A 13 -12.54 -10.27 -4.10
N LEU A 14 -12.69 -9.64 -2.94
CA LEU A 14 -12.00 -10.00 -1.70
C LEU A 14 -12.31 -11.46 -1.28
N SER A 15 -13.56 -11.90 -1.45
CA SER A 15 -13.99 -13.28 -1.17
C SER A 15 -13.32 -14.36 -2.04
N ARG A 16 -12.75 -13.97 -3.19
CA ARG A 16 -12.00 -14.86 -4.09
C ARG A 16 -10.54 -15.00 -3.67
N VAL A 17 -9.97 -13.95 -3.08
CA VAL A 17 -8.58 -13.92 -2.59
C VAL A 17 -8.44 -14.70 -1.29
N SER A 18 -9.46 -14.67 -0.42
CA SER A 18 -9.51 -15.48 0.82
C SER A 18 -9.55 -17.00 0.60
N ARG A 19 -9.59 -17.46 -0.66
CA ARG A 19 -9.51 -18.89 -1.04
C ARG A 19 -8.10 -19.32 -1.46
N ILE A 20 -7.14 -18.39 -1.51
CA ILE A 20 -5.73 -18.67 -1.80
C ILE A 20 -5.02 -18.86 -0.46
N PRO A 21 -4.33 -19.99 -0.21
CA PRO A 21 -3.60 -20.21 1.04
C PRO A 21 -2.62 -19.07 1.30
N GLY A 22 -2.83 -18.32 2.39
CA GLY A 22 -2.07 -17.10 2.67
C GLY A 22 -0.76 -17.39 3.40
N TRP A 23 0.32 -16.71 3.01
CA TRP A 23 1.60 -16.72 3.75
C TRP A 23 1.42 -16.32 5.23
N ALA A 24 0.40 -15.50 5.51
CA ALA A 24 0.13 -14.93 6.83
C ALA A 24 -0.43 -15.95 7.83
N GLU A 25 -1.11 -17.01 7.37
CA GLU A 25 -1.76 -18.03 8.23
C GLU A 25 -0.79 -18.72 9.20
N ARG A 26 0.52 -18.58 8.98
CA ARG A 26 1.58 -19.16 9.80
C ARG A 26 2.02 -18.29 10.98
N VAL A 27 1.60 -17.01 11.04
CA VAL A 27 2.05 -16.06 12.08
C VAL A 27 1.01 -15.94 13.18
N THR A 28 1.01 -16.86 14.14
CA THR A 28 0.09 -16.79 15.29
C THR A 28 0.62 -15.93 16.45
N ASP A 29 1.92 -15.61 16.46
CA ASP A 29 2.56 -14.85 17.53
C ASP A 29 2.38 -13.33 17.34
N PRO A 30 1.84 -12.60 18.35
CA PRO A 30 1.80 -11.14 18.38
C PRO A 30 3.18 -10.45 18.34
N GLY A 31 4.27 -11.10 18.72
CA GLY A 31 5.62 -10.54 18.73
C GLY A 31 6.07 -10.08 17.32
N PRO A 32 6.13 -10.99 16.33
CA PRO A 32 6.49 -10.65 14.94
C PRO A 32 5.44 -9.84 14.18
N ALA A 33 4.20 -9.74 14.68
CA ALA A 33 3.10 -9.12 13.92
C ALA A 33 3.40 -7.67 13.50
N ARG A 34 4.01 -6.88 14.39
CA ARG A 34 4.35 -5.47 14.11
C ARG A 34 5.44 -5.35 13.05
N SER A 35 6.50 -6.14 13.14
CA SER A 35 7.59 -6.09 12.15
C SER A 35 7.08 -6.55 10.79
N HIS A 36 6.31 -7.63 10.71
CA HIS A 36 5.73 -8.07 9.44
C HIS A 36 4.77 -7.06 8.81
N LEU A 37 3.99 -6.33 9.62
CA LEU A 37 3.19 -5.20 9.11
C LEU A 37 4.07 -4.11 8.52
N ALA A 38 5.15 -3.71 9.21
CA ALA A 38 6.09 -2.71 8.69
C ALA A 38 6.78 -3.16 7.39
N GLU A 39 7.16 -4.44 7.31
CA GLU A 39 7.71 -5.05 6.09
C GLU A 39 6.69 -5.00 4.93
N LEU A 40 5.43 -5.32 5.19
CA LEU A 40 4.35 -5.27 4.22
C LEU A 40 4.15 -3.83 3.70
N VAL A 41 4.08 -2.85 4.60
CA VAL A 41 3.91 -1.43 4.25
C VAL A 41 5.07 -0.95 3.37
N ARG A 42 6.32 -1.25 3.76
CA ARG A 42 7.50 -0.88 2.97
C ARG A 42 7.46 -1.52 1.58
N ALA A 43 7.22 -2.82 1.50
CA ALA A 43 7.19 -3.55 0.24
C ALA A 43 6.09 -3.02 -0.70
N ALA A 44 4.89 -2.77 -0.18
CA ALA A 44 3.78 -2.21 -0.96
C ALA A 44 4.09 -0.77 -1.43
N THR A 45 4.66 0.05 -0.57
CA THR A 45 5.07 1.43 -0.89
C THR A 45 6.09 1.44 -2.04
N HIS A 46 7.17 0.65 -1.94
CA HIS A 46 8.19 0.61 -2.99
C HIS A 46 7.65 0.02 -4.30
N ARG A 47 6.77 -0.98 -4.22
CA ARG A 47 6.14 -1.59 -5.39
C ARG A 47 5.29 -0.59 -6.18
N TYR A 48 4.64 0.35 -5.51
CA TYR A 48 3.80 1.37 -6.15
C TYR A 48 4.57 2.17 -7.21
N ALA A 49 5.84 2.51 -6.98
CA ALA A 49 6.64 3.28 -7.94
C ALA A 49 6.63 2.70 -9.37
N SER A 50 6.63 1.37 -9.50
CA SER A 50 6.64 0.70 -10.81
C SER A 50 5.28 0.17 -11.26
N HIS A 51 4.33 -0.03 -10.33
CA HIS A 51 3.06 -0.71 -10.61
C HIS A 51 1.83 0.18 -10.43
N GLY A 52 1.95 1.36 -9.81
CA GLY A 52 0.84 2.25 -9.50
C GLY A 52 0.02 2.65 -10.73
N HIS A 53 0.63 2.63 -11.91
CA HIS A 53 -0.01 2.95 -13.19
C HIS A 53 -1.12 1.97 -13.63
N GLY A 54 -1.31 0.84 -12.94
CA GLY A 54 -2.43 -0.06 -13.21
C GLY A 54 -3.78 0.50 -12.75
N ASP A 55 -3.80 1.14 -11.59
CA ASP A 55 -4.92 1.86 -11.01
C ASP A 55 -4.37 2.73 -9.86
N GLU A 56 -4.08 3.99 -10.18
CA GLU A 56 -3.34 4.91 -9.31
C GLU A 56 -4.06 5.15 -7.98
N ILE A 57 -5.39 5.15 -7.98
CA ILE A 57 -6.20 5.34 -6.77
C ILE A 57 -6.23 4.04 -5.96
N MET A 58 -6.62 2.92 -6.57
CA MET A 58 -6.83 1.70 -5.79
C MET A 58 -5.53 1.13 -5.25
N LEU A 59 -4.41 1.25 -5.99
CA LEU A 59 -3.14 0.65 -5.57
C LEU A 59 -2.48 1.36 -4.39
N VAL A 60 -2.80 2.63 -4.09
CA VAL A 60 -2.30 3.26 -2.85
C VAL A 60 -2.82 2.55 -1.59
N HIS A 61 -3.98 1.90 -1.66
CA HIS A 61 -4.58 1.18 -0.53
C HIS A 61 -3.80 -0.07 -0.15
N ALA A 62 -3.01 -0.64 -1.06
CA ALA A 62 -2.13 -1.76 -0.74
C ALA A 62 -1.07 -1.39 0.32
N ALA A 63 -0.70 -0.11 0.44
CA ALA A 63 0.24 0.39 1.44
C ALA A 63 -0.44 1.17 2.57
N THR A 64 -1.41 2.03 2.26
CA THR A 64 -2.03 2.92 3.26
C THR A 64 -2.90 2.16 4.27
N ALA A 65 -3.63 1.12 3.84
CA ALA A 65 -4.43 0.31 4.74
C ALA A 65 -3.58 -0.46 5.78
N PRO A 66 -2.54 -1.24 5.39
CA PRO A 66 -1.67 -1.88 6.39
C PRO A 66 -0.91 -0.87 7.25
N ASN A 67 -0.59 0.34 6.74
CA ASN A 67 0.07 1.37 7.57
C ASN A 67 -0.87 1.94 8.64
N ALA A 68 -2.14 2.17 8.32
CA ALA A 68 -3.15 2.56 9.30
C ALA A 68 -3.30 1.50 10.40
N VAL A 69 -3.29 0.21 10.04
CA VAL A 69 -3.30 -0.89 11.00
C VAL A 69 -2.03 -0.88 11.86
N LEU A 70 -0.86 -0.70 11.25
CA LEU A 70 0.43 -0.62 11.95
C LEU A 70 0.44 0.51 12.99
N ARG A 71 -0.04 1.70 12.62
CA ARG A 71 -0.16 2.87 13.51
C ARG A 71 -1.14 2.63 14.66
N THR A 72 -2.20 1.87 14.42
CA THR A 72 -3.23 1.56 15.43
C THR A 72 -2.80 0.44 16.38
N LEU A 73 -1.91 -0.45 15.94
CA LEU A 73 -1.52 -1.66 16.65
C LEU A 73 -1.14 -1.45 18.13
N PRO A 74 -0.35 -0.42 18.53
CA PRO A 74 0.03 -0.20 19.93
C PRO A 74 -1.15 0.09 20.86
N ALA A 75 -2.27 0.57 20.33
CA ALA A 75 -3.50 0.84 21.10
C ALA A 75 -4.41 -0.39 21.24
N LEU A 76 -4.14 -1.48 20.49
CA LEU A 76 -4.95 -2.70 20.52
C LEU A 76 -4.45 -3.70 21.58
N PRO A 77 -5.36 -4.47 22.21
CA PRO A 77 -4.98 -5.65 22.97
C PRO A 77 -4.05 -6.58 22.18
N ARG A 78 -2.99 -7.10 22.82
CA ARG A 78 -1.95 -7.92 22.17
C ARG A 78 -2.48 -9.12 21.40
N HIS A 79 -3.59 -9.73 21.85
CA HIS A 79 -4.21 -10.87 21.15
C HIS A 79 -4.83 -10.50 19.79
N LEU A 80 -5.08 -9.22 19.52
CA LEU A 80 -5.58 -8.74 18.22
C LEU A 80 -4.47 -8.48 17.21
N TRP A 81 -3.20 -8.46 17.62
CA TRP A 81 -2.12 -8.04 16.72
C TRP A 81 -1.91 -8.99 15.54
N ALA A 82 -1.89 -10.30 15.80
CA ALA A 82 -1.79 -11.30 14.74
C ALA A 82 -3.03 -11.27 13.81
N PRO A 83 -4.28 -11.27 14.30
CA PRO A 83 -5.46 -11.05 13.46
C PRO A 83 -5.42 -9.77 12.62
N SER A 84 -4.96 -8.65 13.18
CA SER A 84 -4.80 -7.38 12.46
C SER A 84 -3.79 -7.49 11.32
N LEU A 85 -2.65 -8.15 11.54
CA LEU A 85 -1.69 -8.45 10.47
C LEU A 85 -2.33 -9.27 9.35
N HIS A 86 -3.10 -10.32 9.69
CA HIS A 86 -3.75 -11.16 8.68
C HIS A 86 -4.73 -10.35 7.83
N ALA A 87 -5.60 -9.58 8.48
CA ALA A 87 -6.57 -8.75 7.77
C ALA A 87 -5.88 -7.74 6.84
N ALA A 88 -4.84 -7.06 7.32
CA ALA A 88 -4.06 -6.11 6.55
C ALA A 88 -3.34 -6.77 5.36
N TRP A 89 -2.75 -7.94 5.56
CA TRP A 89 -2.11 -8.72 4.50
C TRP A 89 -3.11 -9.16 3.44
N THR A 90 -4.25 -9.72 3.85
CA THR A 90 -5.30 -10.16 2.92
C THR A 90 -5.83 -9.00 2.09
N ALA A 91 -6.09 -7.84 2.72
CA ALA A 91 -6.53 -6.64 2.02
C ALA A 91 -5.49 -6.15 1.00
N SER A 92 -4.21 -6.04 1.40
CA SER A 92 -3.13 -5.59 0.53
C SER A 92 -2.88 -6.54 -0.64
N ALA A 93 -2.89 -7.85 -0.39
CA ALA A 93 -2.79 -8.89 -1.42
C ALA A 93 -3.97 -8.85 -2.38
N ALA A 94 -5.18 -8.62 -1.86
CA ALA A 94 -6.40 -8.54 -2.65
C ALA A 94 -6.40 -7.34 -3.60
N VAL A 95 -6.09 -6.15 -3.09
CA VAL A 95 -5.92 -4.94 -3.90
C VAL A 95 -4.87 -5.17 -4.97
N THR A 96 -3.69 -5.67 -4.59
CA THR A 96 -2.62 -5.96 -5.55
C THR A 96 -3.08 -6.92 -6.65
N ALA A 97 -3.76 -8.02 -6.29
CA ALA A 97 -4.21 -9.01 -7.27
C ALA A 97 -5.29 -8.50 -8.24
N MET A 98 -6.07 -7.50 -7.83
CA MET A 98 -7.20 -6.98 -8.62
C MET A 98 -6.80 -5.85 -9.57
N TYR A 99 -5.80 -5.06 -9.18
CA TYR A 99 -5.50 -3.78 -9.81
C TYR A 99 -4.06 -3.66 -10.31
N ALA A 100 -3.17 -4.59 -9.96
CA ALA A 100 -1.81 -4.55 -10.49
C ALA A 100 -1.83 -4.74 -12.03
N PRO A 101 -0.99 -3.98 -12.75
CA PRO A 101 -0.82 -4.13 -14.19
C PRO A 101 -0.11 -5.45 -14.50
N ASP A 102 -0.15 -5.86 -15.77
CA ASP A 102 0.49 -7.11 -16.26
C ASP A 102 2.01 -7.13 -16.03
N GLY A 103 2.66 -5.95 -15.94
CA GLY A 103 4.09 -5.84 -15.68
C GLY A 103 4.50 -4.48 -15.12
N PRO A 104 5.72 -4.38 -14.57
CA PRO A 104 6.27 -3.13 -14.05
C PRO A 104 6.62 -2.17 -15.19
N VAL A 105 6.45 -0.88 -14.96
CA VAL A 105 7.09 0.19 -15.73
C VAL A 105 8.20 0.78 -14.87
N PRO A 106 9.47 0.81 -15.33
CA PRO A 106 10.54 1.43 -14.57
C PRO A 106 10.24 2.89 -14.24
N TYR A 107 10.42 3.27 -12.99
CA TYR A 107 10.31 4.65 -12.55
C TYR A 107 11.60 5.10 -11.89
N ARG A 108 12.06 6.28 -12.27
CA ARG A 108 13.20 6.95 -11.68
C ARG A 108 12.78 8.38 -11.38
N ALA A 109 12.82 8.76 -10.10
CA ALA A 109 12.54 10.14 -9.72
C ALA A 109 13.46 11.10 -10.50
N PRO A 110 12.96 12.25 -10.98
CA PRO A 110 13.71 13.18 -11.82
C PRO A 110 14.87 13.89 -11.08
N GLY A 111 15.02 13.67 -9.77
CA GLY A 111 16.11 14.20 -8.96
C GLY A 111 16.02 13.74 -7.51
N ARG A 112 16.91 14.25 -6.66
CA ARG A 112 16.75 14.13 -5.21
C ARG A 112 15.60 15.03 -4.77
N ILE A 113 14.75 14.52 -3.90
CA ILE A 113 13.69 15.28 -3.24
C ILE A 113 13.78 15.01 -1.74
N THR A 114 13.48 16.04 -0.95
CA THR A 114 13.38 15.91 0.50
C THR A 114 11.98 15.43 0.92
N PRO A 115 11.85 14.81 2.11
CA PRO A 115 10.56 14.51 2.73
C PRO A 115 9.58 15.69 2.74
N GLU A 116 10.07 16.88 3.09
CA GLU A 116 9.26 18.09 3.21
C GLU A 116 8.77 18.55 1.83
N GLU A 117 9.64 18.59 0.83
CA GLU A 117 9.28 18.99 -0.53
C GLU A 117 8.25 18.05 -1.17
N VAL A 118 8.34 16.73 -0.94
CA VAL A 118 7.35 15.78 -1.50
C VAL A 118 6.00 15.94 -0.80
N PHE A 119 6.00 16.23 0.51
CA PHE A 119 4.77 16.46 1.25
C PHE A 119 4.08 17.76 0.83
N ASP A 120 4.83 18.85 0.67
CA ASP A 120 4.30 20.13 0.18
C ASP A 120 3.67 19.97 -1.22
N ARG A 121 4.28 19.18 -2.10
CA ARG A 121 3.70 18.87 -3.42
C ARG A 121 2.42 18.04 -3.31
N ALA A 122 2.38 17.06 -2.42
CA ALA A 122 1.17 16.26 -2.20
C ALA A 122 0.02 17.12 -1.66
N LEU A 123 0.30 18.05 -0.73
CA LEU A 123 -0.68 19.00 -0.22
C LEU A 123 -1.17 19.95 -1.33
N ALA A 124 -0.26 20.46 -2.16
CA ALA A 124 -0.62 21.31 -3.29
C ALA A 124 -1.42 20.56 -4.38
N HIS A 125 -1.22 19.25 -4.53
CA HIS A 125 -2.02 18.41 -5.43
C HIS A 125 -3.46 18.21 -4.93
N GLY A 126 -3.68 18.21 -3.62
CA GLY A 126 -5.01 18.21 -3.00
C GLY A 126 -5.76 16.87 -3.03
N ASP A 127 -5.24 15.84 -3.69
CA ASP A 127 -5.87 14.52 -3.74
C ASP A 127 -5.61 13.76 -2.43
N GLU A 128 -6.69 13.30 -1.78
CA GLU A 128 -6.57 12.63 -0.49
C GLU A 128 -5.83 11.29 -0.53
N HIS A 129 -5.87 10.55 -1.64
CA HIS A 129 -5.14 9.31 -1.84
C HIS A 129 -3.65 9.58 -1.98
N VAL A 130 -3.30 10.61 -2.76
CA VAL A 130 -1.91 11.09 -2.89
C VAL A 130 -1.37 11.52 -1.54
N ILE A 131 -2.11 12.33 -0.78
CA ILE A 131 -1.67 12.81 0.55
C ILE A 131 -1.49 11.63 1.53
N LYS A 132 -2.46 10.71 1.62
CA LYS A 132 -2.37 9.52 2.49
C LYS A 132 -1.19 8.63 2.11
N PHE A 133 -0.96 8.46 0.81
CA PHE A 133 0.14 7.64 0.31
C PHE A 133 1.50 8.30 0.58
N THR A 134 1.63 9.60 0.36
CA THR A 134 2.84 10.36 0.70
C THR A 134 3.14 10.26 2.19
N ASP A 135 2.16 10.47 3.07
CA ASP A 135 2.34 10.28 4.53
C ASP A 135 2.81 8.86 4.89
N THR A 136 2.28 7.84 4.21
CA THR A 136 2.76 6.45 4.37
C THR A 136 4.20 6.26 3.87
N ALA A 137 4.57 6.90 2.76
CA ALA A 137 5.94 6.85 2.26
C ALA A 137 6.94 7.56 3.19
N LEU A 138 6.52 8.62 3.87
CA LEU A 138 7.33 9.31 4.88
C LEU A 138 7.60 8.42 6.09
N ASP A 139 6.60 7.66 6.56
CA ASP A 139 6.80 6.67 7.63
C ASP A 139 7.82 5.58 7.25
N VAL A 140 7.80 5.16 5.98
CA VAL A 140 8.73 4.15 5.46
C VAL A 140 10.14 4.72 5.33
N GLY A 141 10.26 5.94 4.82
CA GLY A 141 11.51 6.66 4.63
C GLY A 141 12.40 6.11 3.50
N GLY A 142 13.48 6.85 3.21
CA GLY A 142 14.45 6.50 2.18
C GLY A 142 14.06 6.95 0.76
N GLU A 143 15.05 6.99 -0.12
CA GLU A 143 14.90 7.54 -1.48
C GLU A 143 13.84 6.77 -2.32
N GLU A 144 13.73 5.45 -2.14
CA GLU A 144 12.75 4.62 -2.86
C GLU A 144 11.30 4.96 -2.48
N ALA A 145 11.02 5.20 -1.19
CA ALA A 145 9.69 5.58 -0.74
C ALA A 145 9.32 6.99 -1.20
N LEU A 146 10.26 7.94 -1.14
CA LEU A 146 10.06 9.30 -1.66
C LEU A 146 9.81 9.30 -3.18
N ALA A 147 10.50 8.43 -3.93
CA ALA A 147 10.24 8.24 -5.34
C ALA A 147 8.83 7.68 -5.58
N ALA A 148 8.36 6.72 -4.77
CA ALA A 148 7.00 6.21 -4.89
C ALA A 148 5.94 7.31 -4.64
N ALA A 149 6.16 8.18 -3.64
CA ALA A 149 5.27 9.30 -3.35
C ALA A 149 5.22 10.32 -4.51
N LEU A 150 6.39 10.67 -5.06
CA LEU A 150 6.48 11.47 -6.29
C LEU A 150 5.71 10.82 -7.45
N ARG A 151 5.84 9.51 -7.60
CA ARG A 151 5.11 8.78 -8.63
C ARG A 151 3.60 8.86 -8.46
N ALA A 152 3.09 8.84 -7.22
CA ALA A 152 1.66 9.00 -6.96
C ALA A 152 1.14 10.38 -7.39
N ILE A 153 1.93 11.44 -7.13
CA ILE A 153 1.64 12.81 -7.58
C ILE A 153 1.62 12.91 -9.10
N GLU A 154 2.54 12.23 -9.80
CA GLU A 154 2.63 12.28 -11.27
C GLU A 154 1.53 11.48 -11.99
N LEU A 155 1.04 10.40 -11.38
CA LEU A 155 0.05 9.52 -12.00
C LEU A 155 -1.39 10.02 -11.82
N SER A 156 -1.66 10.75 -10.74
CA SER A 156 -3.02 11.19 -10.38
C SER A 156 -3.35 12.54 -11.01
N GLU A 157 -4.64 12.79 -11.26
CA GLU A 157 -5.10 14.12 -11.69
C GLU A 157 -5.20 15.06 -10.48
N PRO A 158 -4.64 16.29 -10.56
CA PRO A 158 -4.74 17.26 -9.47
C PRO A 158 -6.19 17.66 -9.17
N MET A 159 -6.51 17.81 -7.88
CA MET A 159 -7.79 18.37 -7.44
C MET A 159 -7.68 19.89 -7.27
N GLY A 160 -7.75 20.63 -8.39
CA GLY A 160 -8.07 22.08 -8.41
C GLY A 160 -7.05 23.04 -7.84
#